data_AF-A0A850LUW8-F1
#
_entry.id   AF-A0A850LUW8-F1
#
_cell.length_a   1.000
_cell.length_b   1.000
_cell.length_c   1.000
_cell.angle_alpha   90.00
_cell.angle_beta   90.00
_cell.angle_gamma   90.00
#
_symmetry.space_group_name_H-M   'P 1'
#
loop_
_entity.id
_entity.type
_entity.pdbx_description
1 polymer ?
#
loop_
_entity_poly.entity_id
_entity_poly.type
_entity_poly.pdbx_seq_one_letter_code
_entity_poly.pdbx_strand_id
1 'polypeptide(L)'
;DEPVSEIKSINVQILASLQQRGFYMQKHNKPYGLQMFIVLTVRKRNNMISDRVIRLLKELDVPLEMIFLRRSSSIQNWTAIECELDNMNLKNYLQSEFKSLSHYDVHQIAIFCEKNKLNFDVAQMMGEMLNKMNIMRAQRGKRENALEREEIAAAGIIAATHFGIKGIELSSDLNKEYLKKIENELNNYY
;
A
#
# COMPACT_ATOMS: atom_id res chain seq x y z
N ASP A 1 -26.22 -14.84 15.20
CA ASP A 1 -25.07 -15.08 14.30
C ASP A 1 -24.07 -13.95 14.43
N GLU A 2 -22.86 -14.27 14.91
CA GLU A 2 -21.75 -13.31 15.01
C GLU A 2 -21.12 -13.06 13.63
N PRO A 3 -20.68 -11.83 13.33
CA PRO A 3 -20.03 -11.51 12.07
C PRO A 3 -18.68 -12.25 11.94
N VAL A 4 -18.51 -12.98 10.83
CA VAL A 4 -17.32 -13.80 10.57
C VAL A 4 -16.11 -12.90 10.23
N SER A 5 -15.05 -12.96 11.04
CA SER A 5 -13.86 -12.08 10.91
C SER A 5 -12.83 -12.50 9.83
N GLU A 6 -13.11 -13.57 9.08
CA GLU A 6 -12.17 -14.20 8.14
C GLU A 6 -12.10 -13.47 6.79
N ILE A 7 -13.22 -12.89 6.34
CA ILE A 7 -13.33 -12.12 5.10
C ILE A 7 -13.22 -10.64 5.46
N LYS A 8 -12.10 -10.01 5.07
CA LYS A 8 -11.83 -8.60 5.41
C LYS A 8 -12.65 -7.65 4.53
N SER A 9 -12.80 -7.99 3.25
CA SER A 9 -13.59 -7.23 2.28
C SER A 9 -13.86 -8.08 1.03
N ILE A 10 -14.97 -7.77 0.35
CA ILE A 10 -15.33 -8.29 -0.96
C ILE A 10 -15.42 -7.08 -1.89
N ASN A 11 -14.51 -6.99 -2.85
CA ASN A 11 -14.51 -5.92 -3.85
C ASN A 11 -14.89 -6.49 -5.20
N VAL A 12 -16.03 -6.07 -5.75
CA VAL A 12 -16.46 -6.47 -7.10
C VAL A 12 -16.02 -5.38 -8.07
N GLN A 13 -15.14 -5.73 -9.00
CA GLN A 13 -14.62 -4.81 -9.99
C GLN A 13 -14.94 -5.33 -11.38
N ILE A 14 -15.68 -4.53 -12.14
CA ILE A 14 -16.15 -4.90 -13.47
C ILE A 14 -15.26 -4.17 -14.48
N LEU A 15 -14.37 -4.91 -15.13
CA LEU A 15 -13.43 -4.35 -16.10
C LEU A 15 -13.72 -4.91 -17.49
N ALA A 16 -13.99 -4.02 -18.44
CA ALA A 16 -14.14 -4.37 -19.84
C ALA A 16 -13.45 -3.33 -20.73
N SER A 17 -12.29 -3.67 -21.30
CA SER A 17 -11.64 -2.82 -22.31
C SER A 17 -12.45 -2.80 -23.61
N LEU A 18 -12.35 -1.73 -24.39
CA LEU A 18 -13.11 -1.59 -25.63
C LEU A 18 -12.62 -2.59 -26.70
N GLN A 19 -11.31 -2.85 -26.74
CA GLN A 19 -10.71 -3.78 -27.69
C GLN A 19 -11.16 -5.22 -27.44
N GLN A 20 -11.19 -5.67 -26.18
CA GLN A 20 -11.64 -7.03 -25.83
C GLN A 20 -13.13 -7.24 -26.10
N ARG A 21 -13.95 -6.21 -25.86
CA ARG A 21 -15.38 -6.20 -26.27
C ARG A 21 -15.53 -6.35 -27.78
N GLY A 22 -14.72 -5.62 -28.56
CA GLY A 22 -14.72 -5.68 -30.02
C GLY A 22 -14.36 -7.07 -30.56
N PHE A 23 -13.27 -7.67 -30.05
CA PHE A 23 -12.84 -9.02 -30.47
C PHE A 23 -13.87 -10.11 -30.16
N TYR A 24 -14.51 -10.07 -28.99
CA TYR A 24 -15.53 -11.05 -28.64
C TYR A 24 -16.78 -10.92 -29.51
N MET A 25 -17.25 -9.69 -29.76
CA MET A 25 -18.39 -9.45 -30.63
C MET A 25 -18.14 -9.98 -32.04
N GLN A 26 -16.94 -9.77 -32.59
CA GLN A 26 -16.56 -10.29 -33.91
C GLN A 26 -16.55 -11.82 -33.96
N LYS A 27 -16.07 -12.49 -32.91
CA LYS A 27 -15.92 -13.95 -32.90
C LYS A 27 -17.22 -14.70 -32.62
N HIS A 28 -18.10 -14.14 -31.79
CA HIS A 28 -19.28 -14.84 -31.28
C HIS A 28 -20.62 -14.23 -31.71
N ASN A 29 -20.58 -13.11 -32.45
CA ASN A 29 -21.74 -12.38 -32.95
C ASN A 29 -22.80 -12.06 -31.87
N LYS A 30 -22.33 -11.89 -30.64
CA LYS A 30 -23.14 -11.56 -29.45
C LYS A 30 -22.51 -10.38 -28.71
N PRO A 31 -23.30 -9.43 -28.19
CA PRO A 31 -22.77 -8.35 -27.35
C PRO A 31 -22.04 -8.94 -26.13
N TYR A 32 -20.88 -8.36 -25.79
CA TYR A 32 -20.05 -8.83 -24.68
C TYR A 32 -20.73 -8.57 -23.33
N GLY A 33 -20.92 -9.63 -22.54
CA GLY A 33 -21.34 -9.55 -21.15
C GLY A 33 -20.18 -9.08 -20.27
N LEU A 34 -20.46 -8.16 -19.36
CA LEU A 34 -19.51 -7.63 -18.38
C LEU A 34 -18.74 -8.77 -17.69
N GLN A 35 -17.41 -8.78 -17.81
CA GLN A 35 -16.59 -9.65 -16.96
C GLN A 35 -16.58 -9.06 -15.55
N MET A 36 -17.31 -9.72 -14.66
CA MET A 36 -17.34 -9.41 -13.24
C MET A 36 -16.24 -10.19 -12.55
N PHE A 37 -15.30 -9.50 -11.92
CA PHE A 37 -14.36 -10.14 -11.00
C PHE A 37 -14.76 -9.80 -9.58
N ILE A 38 -14.82 -10.85 -8.74
CA ILE A 38 -14.99 -10.71 -7.29
C ILE A 38 -13.61 -10.92 -6.66
N VAL A 39 -13.06 -9.86 -6.06
CA VAL A 39 -11.82 -9.91 -5.30
C VAL A 39 -12.16 -10.19 -3.84
N LEU A 40 -11.88 -11.41 -3.39
CA LEU A 40 -12.03 -11.82 -2.00
C LEU A 40 -10.70 -11.64 -1.26
N THR A 41 -10.66 -10.73 -0.28
CA THR A 41 -9.48 -10.58 0.58
C THR A 41 -9.67 -11.39 1.86
N VAL A 42 -8.95 -12.51 1.95
CA VAL A 42 -9.04 -13.46 3.06
C VAL A 42 -7.84 -13.32 3.97
N ARG A 43 -8.07 -13.20 5.28
CA ARG A 43 -6.97 -13.26 6.26
C ARG A 43 -6.46 -14.70 6.36
N LYS A 44 -5.19 -14.92 5.99
CA LYS A 44 -4.51 -16.21 6.19
C LYS A 44 -4.29 -16.46 7.68
N ARG A 45 -4.64 -17.67 8.13
CA ARG A 45 -4.11 -18.28 9.35
C ARG A 45 -3.29 -19.50 8.93
N ASN A 46 -2.07 -19.65 9.43
CA ASN A 46 -1.19 -20.78 9.16
C ASN A 46 -1.00 -21.11 7.66
N ASN A 47 -0.85 -20.09 6.81
CA ASN A 47 -0.64 -20.22 5.35
C ASN A 47 -1.73 -20.94 4.55
N MET A 48 -2.87 -21.28 5.15
CA MET A 48 -3.97 -21.97 4.47
C MET A 48 -5.21 -21.08 4.35
N ILE A 49 -5.97 -21.29 3.27
CA ILE A 49 -7.32 -20.76 3.11
C ILE A 49 -8.24 -21.62 3.99
N SER A 50 -9.14 -20.99 4.74
CA SER A 50 -10.03 -21.74 5.64
C SER A 50 -11.01 -22.61 4.86
N ASP A 51 -11.43 -23.73 5.46
CA ASP A 51 -12.46 -24.61 4.90
C ASP A 51 -13.80 -23.91 4.66
N ARG A 52 -14.04 -22.77 5.31
CA ARG A 52 -15.24 -21.96 5.13
C ARG A 52 -15.21 -21.19 3.81
N VAL A 53 -14.06 -20.61 3.47
CA VAL A 53 -13.88 -19.93 2.17
C VAL A 53 -13.91 -20.96 1.04
N ILE A 54 -13.33 -22.14 1.22
CA ILE A 54 -13.38 -23.22 0.22
C ILE A 54 -14.84 -23.66 -0.01
N ARG A 55 -15.64 -23.79 1.05
CA ARG A 55 -17.07 -24.11 0.94
C ARG A 55 -17.85 -23.02 0.20
N LEU A 56 -17.62 -21.75 0.53
CA LEU A 56 -18.25 -20.62 -0.17
C LEU A 56 -17.93 -20.65 -1.67
N LEU A 57 -16.67 -20.90 -2.05
CA LEU A 57 -16.25 -20.97 -3.45
C LEU A 57 -16.91 -22.14 -4.20
N LYS A 58 -17.07 -23.29 -3.53
CA LYS A 58 -17.81 -24.44 -4.08
C LYS A 58 -19.30 -24.16 -4.24
N GLU A 59 -19.92 -23.48 -3.27
CA GLU A 59 -21.34 -23.09 -3.35
C GLU A 59 -21.61 -22.08 -4.46
N LEU A 60 -20.62 -21.24 -4.78
CA LEU A 60 -20.67 -20.30 -5.90
C LEU A 60 -20.31 -20.92 -7.25
N ASP A 61 -20.10 -22.24 -7.31
CA ASP A 61 -19.67 -22.99 -8.50
C ASP A 61 -18.41 -22.39 -9.17
N VAL A 62 -17.50 -21.83 -8.35
CA VAL A 62 -16.24 -21.29 -8.81
C VAL A 62 -15.21 -22.43 -8.81
N PRO A 63 -14.70 -22.86 -9.98
CA PRO A 63 -13.66 -23.88 -10.03
C PRO A 63 -12.43 -23.36 -9.29
N LEU A 64 -11.92 -24.13 -8.32
CA LEU A 64 -10.73 -23.75 -7.54
C LEU A 64 -9.51 -23.53 -8.45
N GLU A 65 -9.49 -24.18 -9.61
CA GLU A 65 -8.50 -24.07 -10.67
C GLU A 65 -8.57 -22.71 -11.39
N MET A 66 -9.73 -22.05 -11.40
CA MET A 66 -9.92 -20.69 -11.92
C MET A 66 -9.56 -19.60 -10.91
N ILE A 67 -9.26 -19.97 -9.66
CA ILE A 67 -8.83 -19.03 -8.63
C ILE A 67 -7.34 -18.75 -8.85
N PHE A 68 -7.04 -17.56 -9.37
CA PHE A 68 -5.68 -17.05 -9.38
C PHE A 68 -5.23 -16.77 -7.94
N LEU A 69 -4.56 -17.75 -7.33
CA LEU A 69 -3.86 -17.55 -6.06
C LEU A 69 -2.63 -16.69 -6.33
N ARG A 70 -2.79 -15.38 -6.20
CA ARG A 70 -1.66 -14.43 -6.26
C ARG A 70 -0.78 -14.65 -5.04
N ARG A 71 0.38 -15.30 -5.23
CA ARG A 71 1.49 -15.19 -4.28
C ARG A 71 2.00 -13.75 -4.36
N SER A 72 2.36 -13.15 -3.22
CA SER A 72 3.02 -11.84 -3.18
C SER A 72 4.39 -11.83 -3.89
N SER A 73 4.89 -13.00 -4.33
CA SER A 73 6.19 -13.21 -4.96
C SER A 73 6.13 -13.17 -6.50
N SER A 74 5.42 -12.22 -7.11
CA SER A 74 5.59 -11.95 -8.54
C SER A 74 6.98 -11.34 -8.78
N ILE A 75 7.61 -11.67 -9.93
CA ILE A 75 8.94 -11.15 -10.35
C ILE A 75 9.01 -9.61 -10.28
N GLN A 76 7.86 -8.94 -10.36
CA GLN A 76 7.69 -7.52 -10.12
C GLN A 76 6.58 -7.29 -9.09
N ASN A 77 6.82 -6.42 -8.10
CA ASN A 77 5.82 -5.99 -7.14
C ASN A 77 4.83 -5.05 -7.85
N TRP A 78 3.76 -5.61 -8.39
CA TRP A 78 2.73 -4.84 -9.12
C TRP A 78 2.13 -3.70 -8.30
N THR A 79 2.04 -3.84 -6.97
CA THR A 79 1.59 -2.75 -6.09
C THR A 79 2.59 -1.60 -6.09
N ALA A 80 3.89 -1.92 -6.08
CA ALA A 80 4.94 -0.92 -6.24
C ALA A 80 4.81 -0.19 -7.58
N ILE A 81 4.64 -0.94 -8.68
CA ILE A 81 4.45 -0.37 -10.02
C ILE A 81 3.23 0.56 -10.07
N GLU A 82 2.08 0.14 -9.56
CA GLU A 82 0.85 0.95 -9.54
C GLU A 82 1.00 2.23 -8.72
N CYS A 83 1.74 2.17 -7.61
CA CYS A 83 2.02 3.32 -6.76
C CYS A 83 3.06 4.27 -7.36
N GLU A 84 4.04 3.75 -8.11
CA GLU A 84 5.03 4.56 -8.83
C GLU A 84 4.42 5.30 -10.02
N LEU A 85 3.42 4.69 -10.68
CA LEU A 85 2.73 5.29 -11.82
C LEU A 85 1.66 6.32 -11.40
N ASP A 86 1.05 6.15 -10.23
CA ASP A 86 -0.02 7.04 -9.76
C ASP A 86 0.14 7.38 -8.27
N ASN A 87 0.34 8.67 -8.02
CA ASN A 87 0.49 9.25 -6.69
C ASN A 87 -0.78 9.03 -5.82
N MET A 88 -1.97 8.97 -6.41
CA MET A 88 -3.19 8.65 -5.66
C MET A 88 -3.18 7.21 -5.16
N ASN A 89 -2.66 6.26 -5.94
CA ASN A 89 -2.49 4.88 -5.52
C ASN A 89 -1.48 4.77 -4.39
N LEU A 90 -0.35 5.49 -4.47
CA LEU A 90 0.63 5.55 -3.38
C LEU A 90 -0.01 6.06 -2.08
N LYS A 91 -0.75 7.17 -2.14
CA LYS A 91 -1.44 7.73 -0.97
C LYS A 91 -2.45 6.74 -0.38
N ASN A 92 -3.26 6.12 -1.21
CA ASN A 92 -4.24 5.12 -0.76
C ASN A 92 -3.56 3.91 -0.12
N TYR A 93 -2.46 3.43 -0.71
CA TYR A 93 -1.67 2.33 -0.16
C TYR A 93 -1.13 2.69 1.23
N LEU A 94 -0.38 3.80 1.34
CA LEU A 94 0.22 4.26 2.59
C LEU A 94 -0.83 4.48 3.67
N GLN A 95 -1.98 5.08 3.33
CA GLN A 95 -3.09 5.30 4.26
C GLN A 95 -3.72 3.99 4.75
N SER A 96 -3.83 2.99 3.86
CA SER A 96 -4.44 1.70 4.21
C SER A 96 -3.55 0.86 5.12
N GLU A 97 -2.23 0.98 4.94
CA GLU A 97 -1.27 0.13 5.63
C GLU A 97 -0.73 0.76 6.92
N PHE A 98 -0.48 2.07 6.91
CA PHE A 98 0.08 2.80 8.04
C PHE A 98 -1.00 3.58 8.78
N LYS A 99 -1.78 2.85 9.59
CA LYS A 99 -2.94 3.40 10.30
C LYS A 99 -2.65 4.51 11.31
N SER A 100 -1.41 4.62 11.80
CA SER A 100 -1.04 5.69 12.72
C SER A 100 -0.63 6.99 12.01
N LEU A 101 -0.59 6.98 10.68
CA LEU A 101 -0.35 8.17 9.87
C LEU A 101 -1.66 8.82 9.48
N SER A 102 -1.73 10.14 9.65
CA SER A 102 -2.86 10.93 9.19
C SER A 102 -2.84 11.11 7.67
N HIS A 103 -3.98 11.54 7.10
CA HIS A 103 -4.06 11.91 5.68
C HIS A 103 -3.05 13.00 5.30
N TYR A 104 -2.75 13.92 6.22
CA TYR A 104 -1.76 14.96 6.01
C TYR A 104 -0.35 14.37 5.91
N ASP A 105 0.01 13.47 6.83
CA ASP A 105 1.32 12.81 6.87
C ASP A 105 1.57 12.02 5.58
N VAL A 106 0.60 11.21 5.17
CA VAL A 106 0.64 10.43 3.93
C VAL A 106 0.81 11.34 2.71
N HIS A 107 0.09 12.47 2.68
CA HIS A 107 0.22 13.44 1.60
C HIS A 107 1.62 14.06 1.55
N GLN A 108 2.20 14.41 2.70
CA GLN A 108 3.56 14.97 2.77
C GLN A 108 4.64 13.95 2.36
N ILE A 109 4.51 12.68 2.75
CA ILE A 109 5.40 11.60 2.28
C ILE A 109 5.35 11.51 0.75
N ALA A 110 4.15 11.48 0.17
CA ALA A 110 3.98 11.37 -1.27
C ALA A 110 4.56 12.59 -2.03
N ILE A 111 4.38 13.81 -1.51
CA ILE A 111 5.02 15.02 -2.06
C ILE A 111 6.55 14.89 -2.00
N PHE A 112 7.09 14.43 -0.88
CA PHE A 112 8.54 14.27 -0.70
C PHE A 112 9.11 13.28 -1.72
N CYS A 113 8.44 12.14 -1.92
CA CYS A 113 8.82 11.14 -2.91
C CYS A 113 8.74 11.67 -4.34
N GLU A 114 7.66 12.37 -4.69
CA GLU A 114 7.47 12.96 -6.02
C GLU A 114 8.55 14.00 -6.35
N LYS A 115 8.82 14.92 -5.42
CA LYS A 115 9.84 15.96 -5.58
C LYS A 115 11.23 15.35 -5.82
N ASN A 116 11.56 14.29 -5.09
CA ASN A 116 12.87 13.65 -5.14
C ASN A 116 12.94 12.46 -6.11
N LYS A 117 11.88 12.18 -6.86
CA LYS A 117 11.75 11.02 -7.77
C LYS A 117 12.11 9.69 -7.10
N LEU A 118 11.63 9.50 -5.87
CA LEU A 118 11.88 8.30 -5.07
C LEU A 118 10.90 7.20 -5.47
N ASN A 119 11.39 5.96 -5.45
CA ASN A 119 10.61 4.78 -5.80
C ASN A 119 9.68 4.34 -4.64
N PHE A 120 8.84 3.35 -4.91
CA PHE A 120 7.88 2.85 -3.92
C PHE A 120 8.57 2.30 -2.66
N ASP A 121 9.70 1.59 -2.80
CA ASP A 121 10.38 0.98 -1.67
C ASP A 121 10.86 2.03 -0.65
N VAL A 122 11.32 3.19 -1.13
CA VAL A 122 11.67 4.33 -0.27
C VAL A 122 10.41 4.87 0.43
N ALA A 123 9.31 5.06 -0.30
CA ALA A 123 8.06 5.53 0.29
C ALA A 123 7.50 4.56 1.34
N GLN A 124 7.62 3.25 1.09
CA GLN A 124 7.22 2.20 2.02
C GLN A 124 8.08 2.26 3.29
N MET A 125 9.41 2.32 3.16
CA MET A 125 10.33 2.38 4.31
C MET A 125 10.11 3.67 5.13
N MET A 126 9.89 4.81 4.47
CA MET A 126 9.50 6.06 5.14
C MET A 126 8.22 5.86 5.95
N GLY A 127 7.18 5.29 5.35
CA GLY A 127 5.91 5.01 6.01
C GLY A 127 6.06 4.07 7.21
N GLU A 128 6.87 3.01 7.10
CA GLU A 128 7.15 2.08 8.19
C GLU A 128 7.83 2.77 9.39
N MET A 129 8.88 3.56 9.13
CA MET A 129 9.62 4.29 10.17
C MET A 129 8.71 5.28 10.91
N LEU A 130 7.98 6.10 10.16
CA LEU A 130 7.11 7.13 10.71
C LEU A 130 5.91 6.54 11.45
N ASN A 131 5.32 5.46 10.92
CA ASN A 131 4.24 4.73 11.57
C ASN A 131 4.70 4.11 12.90
N LYS A 132 5.90 3.50 12.92
CA LYS A 132 6.49 2.95 14.15
C LYS A 132 6.75 4.04 15.18
N MET A 133 7.26 5.19 14.76
CA MET A 133 7.48 6.35 15.62
C MET A 133 6.17 6.85 16.25
N ASN A 134 5.10 7.00 15.47
CA ASN A 134 3.79 7.40 15.98
C ASN A 134 3.19 6.37 16.97
N ILE A 135 3.29 5.08 16.67
CA ILE A 135 2.84 4.02 17.59
C ILE A 135 3.59 4.11 18.93
N MET A 136 4.91 4.34 18.92
CA MET A 136 5.69 4.49 20.15
C MET A 136 5.35 5.77 20.92
N ARG A 137 5.01 6.86 20.22
CA ARG A 137 4.53 8.10 20.86
C ARG A 137 3.19 7.89 21.55
N ALA A 138 2.26 7.21 20.88
CA ALA A 138 0.96 6.88 21.43
C ALA A 138 1.09 6.00 22.69
N GLN A 139 1.98 4.99 22.67
CA GLN A 139 2.28 4.16 23.85
C GLN A 139 2.86 4.95 25.03
N ARG A 140 3.59 6.03 24.76
CA ARG A 140 4.16 6.95 25.78
C ARG A 140 3.16 8.02 26.25
N GLY A 141 1.90 7.96 25.82
CA GLY A 141 0.86 8.93 26.19
C GLY A 141 1.06 10.32 25.58
N LYS A 142 1.92 10.46 24.56
CA LYS A 142 2.02 11.71 23.79
C LYS A 142 0.86 11.76 22.80
N ARG A 143 0.23 12.93 22.64
CA ARG A 143 -0.85 13.13 21.66
C ARG A 143 -0.35 12.82 20.24
N GLU A 144 -1.22 12.23 19.44
CA GLU A 144 -1.06 12.07 18.00
C GLU A 144 -1.13 13.46 17.34
N ASN A 145 0.02 14.13 17.26
CA ASN A 145 0.17 15.29 16.42
C ASN A 145 0.56 14.83 15.02
N ALA A 146 0.15 15.58 13.99
CA ALA A 146 0.68 15.42 12.65
C ALA A 146 2.20 15.53 12.68
N LEU A 147 2.85 14.78 11.79
CA LEU A 147 4.30 14.75 11.69
C LEU A 147 4.83 16.11 11.23
N GLU A 148 5.94 16.53 11.82
CA GLU A 148 6.66 17.72 11.44
C GLU A 148 7.45 17.47 10.15
N ARG A 149 7.71 18.54 9.38
CA ARG A 149 8.40 18.41 8.07
C ARG A 149 9.79 17.82 8.22
N GLU A 150 10.47 18.13 9.31
CA GLU A 150 11.78 17.59 9.68
C GLU A 150 11.74 16.08 9.90
N GLU A 151 10.63 15.54 10.39
CA GLU A 151 10.48 14.10 10.64
C GLU A 151 10.34 13.34 9.33
N ILE A 152 9.54 13.88 8.41
CA ILE A 152 9.36 13.33 7.07
C ILE A 152 10.67 13.44 6.28
N ALA A 153 11.37 14.57 6.39
CA ALA A 153 12.67 14.77 5.78
C ALA A 153 13.72 13.79 6.32
N ALA A 154 13.81 13.61 7.64
CA ALA A 154 14.75 12.67 8.27
C ALA A 154 14.47 11.23 7.83
N ALA A 155 13.20 10.80 7.84
CA ALA A 155 12.80 9.49 7.35
C ALA A 155 13.16 9.31 5.86
N GLY A 156 12.95 10.34 5.04
CA GLY A 156 13.31 10.35 3.64
C GLY A 156 14.81 10.24 3.38
N ILE A 157 15.64 10.93 4.16
CA ILE A 157 17.11 10.84 4.07
C ILE A 157 17.60 9.44 4.44
N ILE A 158 17.10 8.88 5.55
CA ILE A 158 17.47 7.54 6.00
C ILE A 158 17.07 6.49 4.96
N ALA A 159 15.82 6.55 4.49
CA ALA A 159 15.31 5.61 3.49
C ALA A 159 16.10 5.71 2.17
N ALA A 160 16.29 6.93 1.65
CA ALA A 160 17.08 7.14 0.44
C ALA A 160 18.52 6.63 0.58
N THR A 161 19.16 6.90 1.71
CA THR A 161 20.52 6.43 2.00
C THR A 161 20.58 4.90 2.06
N HIS A 162 19.57 4.25 2.67
CA HIS A 162 19.45 2.79 2.72
C HIS A 162 19.41 2.16 1.32
N PHE A 163 18.70 2.80 0.38
CA PHE A 163 18.64 2.38 -1.02
C PHE A 163 19.78 2.93 -1.90
N GLY A 164 20.79 3.56 -1.31
CA GLY A 164 21.96 4.09 -2.03
C GLY A 164 21.70 5.35 -2.87
N ILE A 165 20.55 6.02 -2.67
CA ILE A 165 20.17 7.25 -3.35
C ILE A 165 20.84 8.43 -2.65
N LYS A 166 21.51 9.29 -3.43
CA LYS A 166 22.19 10.51 -2.95
C LYS A 166 21.56 11.75 -3.59
N GLY A 167 21.71 12.91 -2.93
CA GLY A 167 21.27 14.19 -3.50
C GLY A 167 19.79 14.52 -3.27
N ILE A 168 19.23 14.08 -2.14
CA ILE A 168 17.88 14.46 -1.70
C ILE A 168 17.78 15.99 -1.58
N GLU A 169 16.79 16.57 -2.25
CA GLU A 169 16.43 17.98 -2.17
C GLU A 169 15.56 18.27 -0.95
N LEU A 170 16.19 18.86 0.06
CA LEU A 170 15.53 19.31 1.28
C LEU A 170 15.07 20.78 1.15
N SER A 171 13.99 21.12 1.85
CA SER A 171 13.57 22.51 1.95
C SER A 171 14.58 23.30 2.80
N SER A 172 14.90 24.52 2.37
CA SER A 172 15.95 25.36 2.99
C SER A 172 15.57 25.90 4.36
N ASP A 173 14.29 25.87 4.71
CA ASP A 173 13.70 26.33 5.97
C ASP A 173 13.74 25.28 7.09
N LEU A 174 14.19 24.05 6.83
CA LEU A 174 14.23 22.99 7.83
C LEU A 174 15.27 23.26 8.93
N ASN A 175 14.87 22.99 10.18
CA ASN A 175 15.79 23.08 11.31
C ASN A 175 16.81 21.92 11.30
N LYS A 176 18.06 22.21 10.94
CA LYS A 176 19.14 21.23 10.81
C LYS A 176 19.51 20.51 12.10
N GLU A 177 19.43 21.18 13.25
CA GLU A 177 19.75 20.55 14.55
C GLU A 177 18.66 19.56 14.93
N TYR A 178 17.41 19.96 14.74
CA TYR A 178 16.27 19.10 15.02
C TYR A 178 16.18 17.90 14.07
N LEU A 179 16.45 18.12 12.78
CA LEU A 179 16.53 17.06 11.78
C LEU A 179 17.57 15.99 12.17
N LYS A 180 18.79 16.38 12.55
CA LYS A 180 19.81 15.43 13.05
C LYS A 180 19.37 14.66 14.30
N LYS A 181 18.65 15.33 15.20
CA LYS A 181 18.12 14.68 16.40
C LYS A 181 17.10 13.59 16.04
N ILE A 182 16.20 13.88 15.09
CA ILE A 182 15.21 12.91 14.61
C ILE A 182 15.87 11.78 13.84
N GLU A 183 16.87 12.06 13.00
CA GLU A 183 17.62 11.01 12.30
C GLU A 183 18.21 10.00 13.29
N ASN A 184 18.81 10.47 14.38
CA ASN A 184 19.33 9.60 15.44
C ASN A 184 18.21 8.84 16.16
N GLU A 185 17.04 9.46 16.39
CA GLU A 185 15.90 8.78 17.00
C GLU A 185 15.36 7.66 16.10
N LEU A 186 15.20 7.93 14.80
CA LEU A 186 14.72 6.98 13.81
C LEU A 186 15.69 5.83 13.59
N ASN A 187 17.00 6.09 13.57
CA ASN A 187 18.02 5.05 13.50
C ASN A 187 18.01 4.12 14.72
N ASN A 188 17.57 4.58 15.90
CA ASN A 188 17.41 3.67 17.06
C ASN A 188 16.20 2.73 16.91
N TYR A 189 15.28 3.03 15.98
CA TYR A 189 14.14 2.17 15.68
C TYR A 189 14.42 1.16 14.56
N TYR A 190 15.60 1.25 13.90
CA TYR A 190 15.97 0.41 12.76
C TYR A 190 17.24 -0.41 13.02
#